data_AF-A0A355BA77-F1
#
_entry.id   AF-A0A355BA77-F1
#
_cell.length_a   1.000
_cell.length_b   1.000
_cell.length_c   1.000
_cell.angle_alpha   90.00
_cell.angle_beta   90.00
_cell.angle_gamma   90.00
#
_symmetry.space_group_name_H-M   'P 1'
#
loop_
_entity.id
_entity.type
_entity.pdbx_description
1 polymer ?
#
loop_
_entity_poly.entity_id
_entity_poly.type
_entity_poly.pdbx_seq_one_letter_code
_entity_poly.pdbx_strand_id
1 'polypeptide(L)'
;FDYIASNDKDLRKQKSNFFKLAKKEAEITKIETTTITNSNIQPTIIIVERKDFDSFILTQTTEQTEETQDAKIYIVAPILIKGRRDAWKGIFENNNIDFKVADKEFLAQVWNKQINFQNGTFINCELKTTTST
;
A
#
# COMPACT_ATOMS: atom_id res chain seq x y z
N PHE A 1 11.45 -20.46 -0.48
CA PHE A 1 10.53 -19.33 -0.68
C PHE A 1 10.56 -18.28 0.43
N ASP A 2 10.82 -18.64 1.69
CA ASP A 2 10.64 -17.66 2.80
C ASP A 2 11.84 -16.72 3.04
N TYR A 3 13.01 -17.02 2.49
CA TYR A 3 14.22 -16.22 2.76
C TYR A 3 14.36 -14.95 1.89
N ILE A 4 13.58 -14.82 0.81
CA ILE A 4 13.74 -13.69 -0.16
C ILE A 4 12.53 -12.73 -0.13
N ALA A 5 11.38 -13.14 0.41
CA ALA A 5 10.11 -12.43 0.18
C ALA A 5 9.23 -12.22 1.43
N SER A 6 9.72 -12.49 2.64
CA SER A 6 8.86 -12.47 3.83
C SER A 6 8.37 -11.07 4.22
N ASN A 7 9.14 -10.01 3.96
CA ASN A 7 8.79 -8.64 4.37
C ASN A 7 8.44 -7.67 3.22
N ASP A 8 8.69 -8.03 1.95
CA ASP A 8 8.35 -7.17 0.82
C ASP A 8 6.89 -7.39 0.38
N LYS A 9 6.09 -6.33 0.42
CA LYS A 9 4.65 -6.39 0.14
C LYS A 9 4.35 -6.79 -1.31
N ASP A 10 5.11 -6.28 -2.27
CA ASP A 10 4.87 -6.57 -3.68
C ASP A 10 5.25 -8.01 -4.02
N LEU A 11 6.37 -8.50 -3.47
CA LEU A 11 6.77 -9.91 -3.61
C LEU A 11 5.79 -10.86 -2.92
N ARG A 12 5.27 -10.51 -1.75
CA ARG A 12 4.20 -11.29 -1.08
C ARG A 12 2.94 -11.37 -1.94
N LYS A 13 2.54 -10.26 -2.56
CA LYS A 13 1.38 -10.21 -3.46
C LYS A 13 1.61 -11.06 -4.72
N GLN A 14 2.79 -10.99 -5.31
CA GLN A 14 3.15 -11.83 -6.47
C GLN A 14 3.16 -13.32 -6.11
N LYS A 15 3.77 -13.70 -4.97
CA LYS A 15 3.77 -15.08 -4.45
C LYS A 15 2.34 -15.59 -4.26
N SER A 16 1.48 -14.79 -3.62
CA SER A 16 0.06 -15.10 -3.44
C SER A 16 -0.66 -15.32 -4.77
N ASN A 17 -0.46 -14.43 -5.74
CA ASN A 17 -1.08 -14.57 -7.06
C ASN A 17 -0.58 -15.81 -7.82
N PHE A 18 0.70 -16.13 -7.72
CA PHE A 18 1.27 -17.35 -8.31
C PHE A 18 0.57 -18.60 -7.77
N PHE A 19 0.46 -18.75 -6.44
CA PHE A 19 -0.23 -19.90 -5.85
C PHE A 19 -1.76 -19.89 -6.10
N LYS A 20 -2.40 -18.71 -6.19
CA LYS A 20 -3.81 -18.60 -6.63
C LYS A 20 -4.01 -19.15 -8.04
N LEU A 21 -3.11 -18.83 -8.97
CA LEU A 21 -3.18 -19.32 -10.35
C LEU A 21 -2.87 -20.82 -10.41
N ALA A 22 -1.82 -21.27 -9.74
CA ALA A 22 -1.45 -22.69 -9.69
C ALA A 22 -2.56 -23.57 -9.09
N LYS A 23 -3.28 -23.08 -8.07
CA LYS A 23 -4.41 -23.79 -7.47
C LYS A 23 -5.60 -23.96 -8.44
N LYS A 24 -5.81 -23.03 -9.38
CA LYS A 24 -6.92 -23.13 -10.35
C LYS A 24 -6.72 -24.30 -11.33
N GLU A 25 -5.48 -24.61 -11.67
CA GLU A 25 -5.17 -25.71 -12.58
C GLU A 25 -5.14 -27.04 -11.83
N ALA A 26 -6.14 -27.91 -12.05
CA ALA A 26 -6.28 -29.19 -11.33
C ALA A 26 -5.09 -30.14 -11.52
N GLU A 27 -4.40 -30.05 -12.65
CA GLU A 27 -3.27 -30.93 -13.01
C GLU A 27 -1.99 -30.62 -12.22
N ILE A 28 -1.88 -29.44 -11.60
CA ILE A 28 -0.70 -29.07 -10.81
C ILE A 28 -0.78 -29.73 -9.44
N THR A 29 -0.01 -30.78 -9.21
CA THR A 29 0.00 -31.54 -7.95
C THR A 29 1.05 -31.05 -6.95
N LYS A 30 2.15 -30.46 -7.43
CA LYS A 30 3.21 -29.89 -6.61
C LYS A 30 4.02 -28.85 -7.38
N ILE A 31 4.75 -28.02 -6.64
CA ILE A 31 5.70 -27.03 -7.18
C ILE A 31 7.03 -27.21 -6.47
N GLU A 32 8.09 -27.39 -7.26
CA GLU A 32 9.44 -27.57 -6.75
C GLU A 32 10.30 -26.38 -7.14
N THR A 33 11.13 -25.91 -6.20
CA THR A 33 12.13 -24.88 -6.45
C THR A 33 13.48 -25.31 -5.95
N THR A 34 14.51 -24.97 -6.71
CA THR A 34 15.88 -25.35 -6.42
C THR A 34 16.74 -24.11 -6.43
N THR A 35 17.51 -23.89 -5.36
CA THR A 35 18.51 -22.81 -5.35
C THR A 35 19.73 -23.24 -6.15
N ILE A 36 20.09 -22.47 -7.17
CA ILE A 36 21.34 -22.67 -7.91
C ILE A 36 22.39 -21.72 -7.30
N THR A 37 23.47 -22.28 -6.77
CA THR A 37 24.58 -21.51 -6.21
C THR A 37 25.86 -21.84 -6.98
N ASN A 38 26.66 -20.83 -7.34
CA ASN A 38 27.95 -21.00 -8.04
C ASN A 38 29.06 -21.57 -7.14
N SER A 39 28.72 -22.11 -5.97
CA SER A 39 29.63 -22.66 -4.97
C SER A 39 29.35 -24.15 -4.84
N ASN A 40 30.32 -24.96 -4.37
CA ASN A 40 30.16 -26.41 -4.11
C ASN A 40 29.12 -26.76 -3.00
N ILE A 41 28.15 -25.89 -2.74
CA ILE A 41 27.08 -26.08 -1.78
C ILE A 41 25.97 -26.88 -2.46
N GLN A 42 25.50 -27.95 -1.81
CA GLN A 42 24.40 -28.73 -2.33
C GLN A 42 23.14 -27.85 -2.51
N PRO A 43 22.41 -28.00 -3.62
CA PRO A 43 21.23 -27.21 -3.87
C PRO A 43 20.13 -27.52 -2.84
N THR A 44 19.50 -26.48 -2.31
CA THR A 44 18.31 -26.63 -1.47
C THR A 44 17.10 -26.81 -2.37
N ILE A 45 16.43 -27.95 -2.24
CA ILE A 45 15.16 -28.25 -2.92
C ILE A 45 14.02 -27.96 -1.95
N ILE A 46 13.07 -27.12 -2.37
CA ILE A 46 11.85 -26.82 -1.62
C ILE A 46 10.68 -27.31 -2.45
N ILE A 47 9.90 -28.21 -1.87
CA ILE A 47 8.71 -28.80 -2.48
C ILE A 47 7.49 -28.26 -1.74
N VAL A 48 6.52 -27.77 -2.51
CA VAL A 48 5.21 -27.36 -2.00
C VAL A 48 4.15 -28.25 -2.64
N GLU A 49 3.51 -29.07 -1.82
CA GLU A 49 2.39 -29.92 -2.25
C GLU A 49 1.12 -29.08 -2.48
N ARG A 50 0.25 -29.52 -3.39
CA ARG A 50 -1.01 -28.82 -3.69
C ARG A 50 -1.85 -28.53 -2.45
N LYS A 51 -1.88 -29.47 -1.48
CA LYS A 51 -2.61 -29.31 -0.21
C LYS A 51 -2.15 -28.10 0.61
N ASP A 52 -0.92 -27.64 0.39
CA ASP A 52 -0.30 -26.55 1.12
C ASP A 52 -0.38 -25.21 0.37
N PHE A 53 -0.93 -25.17 -0.86
CA PHE A 53 -1.02 -23.95 -1.67
C PHE A 53 -1.74 -22.80 -0.95
N ASP A 54 -2.80 -23.12 -0.19
CA ASP A 54 -3.56 -22.11 0.54
C ASP A 54 -2.75 -21.37 1.59
N SER A 55 -1.71 -21.99 2.16
CA SER A 55 -0.82 -21.34 3.13
C SER A 55 0.00 -20.19 2.52
N PHE A 56 0.12 -20.16 1.18
CA PHE A 56 0.84 -19.14 0.45
C PHE A 56 -0.08 -18.09 -0.19
N ILE A 57 -1.40 -18.27 -0.09
CA ILE A 57 -2.40 -17.38 -0.65
C ILE A 57 -2.83 -16.37 0.43
N LEU A 58 -2.57 -15.09 0.20
CA LEU A 58 -3.07 -14.01 1.05
C LEU A 58 -4.61 -14.01 0.99
N THR A 59 -5.24 -14.38 2.10
CA THR A 59 -6.70 -14.53 2.27
C THR A 59 -7.39 -13.24 2.66
N GLN A 60 -6.69 -12.29 3.30
CA GLN A 60 -7.18 -10.94 3.57
C GLN A 60 -6.01 -9.96 3.53
N THR A 61 -6.09 -8.96 2.65
CA THR A 61 -5.39 -7.69 2.89
C THR A 61 -6.23 -7.02 3.97
N THR A 62 -5.84 -7.12 5.23
CA THR A 62 -6.48 -6.33 6.28
C THR A 62 -6.12 -4.88 6.01
N GLU A 63 -7.08 -4.13 5.49
CA GLU A 63 -7.00 -2.67 5.45
C GLU A 63 -7.18 -2.19 6.87
N GLN A 64 -6.07 -1.82 7.52
CA GLN A 64 -6.14 -1.15 8.80
C GLN A 64 -6.42 0.32 8.55
N THR A 65 -7.53 0.80 9.10
CA THR A 65 -7.88 2.22 9.09
C THR A 65 -7.61 2.80 10.47
N GLU A 66 -6.93 3.93 10.51
CA GLU A 66 -6.70 4.73 11.70
C GLU A 66 -7.30 6.11 11.50
N GLU A 67 -7.97 6.63 12.53
CA GLU A 67 -8.58 7.95 12.55
C GLU A 67 -7.88 8.80 13.62
N THR A 68 -7.31 9.93 13.19
CA THR A 68 -6.63 10.89 14.05
C THR A 68 -7.46 12.17 14.11
N GLN A 69 -7.94 12.50 15.31
CA GLN A 69 -8.63 13.77 15.57
C GLN A 69 -7.60 14.91 15.69
N ASP A 70 -8.01 16.13 15.32
CA ASP A 70 -7.19 17.35 15.40
C ASP A 70 -5.80 17.23 14.72
N ALA A 71 -5.73 16.46 13.63
CA ALA A 71 -4.53 16.31 12.83
C ALA A 71 -4.19 17.63 12.14
N LYS A 72 -2.94 18.08 12.32
CA LYS A 72 -2.40 19.28 11.65
C LYS A 72 -1.59 18.88 10.42
N ILE A 73 -2.12 19.17 9.24
CA ILE A 73 -1.44 18.92 7.97
C ILE A 73 -0.93 20.24 7.42
N TYR A 74 0.39 20.45 7.45
CA TYR A 74 1.01 21.63 6.83
C TYR A 74 0.94 21.51 5.32
N ILE A 75 0.49 22.58 4.64
CA ILE A 75 0.26 22.55 3.21
C ILE A 75 1.56 22.86 2.48
N VAL A 76 2.04 21.88 1.70
CA VAL A 76 3.19 22.04 0.80
C VAL A 76 2.70 22.47 -0.59
N ALA A 77 1.65 21.83 -1.10
CA ALA A 77 1.05 22.21 -2.38
C ALA A 77 -0.47 21.97 -2.38
N PRO A 78 -1.30 23.03 -2.41
CA PRO A 78 -2.75 22.90 -2.50
C PRO A 78 -3.21 22.66 -3.95
N ILE A 79 -4.36 22.00 -4.12
CA ILE A 79 -5.00 21.85 -5.42
C ILE A 79 -6.06 22.95 -5.60
N LEU A 80 -5.69 23.99 -6.32
CA LEU A 80 -6.52 25.20 -6.51
C LEU A 80 -7.49 25.09 -7.71
N ILE A 81 -7.42 24.01 -8.49
CA ILE A 81 -8.24 23.82 -9.70
C ILE A 81 -9.24 22.68 -9.49
N LYS A 82 -10.52 22.98 -9.64
CA LYS A 82 -11.61 22.00 -9.53
C LYS A 82 -11.48 20.90 -10.60
N GLY A 83 -11.74 19.66 -10.21
CA GLY A 83 -11.74 18.50 -11.12
C GLY A 83 -10.38 17.87 -11.38
N ARG A 84 -9.30 18.40 -10.81
CA ARG A 84 -8.00 17.71 -10.82
C ARG A 84 -8.06 16.45 -9.98
N ARG A 85 -7.38 15.40 -10.48
CA ARG A 85 -7.27 14.09 -9.81
C ARG A 85 -6.02 13.96 -8.96
N ASP A 86 -5.11 14.94 -9.05
CA ASP A 86 -3.89 15.01 -8.25
C ASP A 86 -4.22 15.04 -6.75
N ALA A 87 -3.34 14.46 -5.93
CA ALA A 87 -3.41 14.58 -4.49
C ALA A 87 -2.86 15.93 -4.01
N TRP A 88 -3.38 16.42 -2.89
CA TRP A 88 -2.78 17.52 -2.15
C TRP A 88 -1.47 17.03 -1.53
N LYS A 89 -0.47 17.90 -1.45
CA LYS A 89 0.80 17.60 -0.78
C LYS A 89 0.88 18.31 0.54
N GLY A 90 1.24 17.59 1.59
CA GLY A 90 1.41 18.16 2.91
C GLY A 90 2.43 17.43 3.77
N ILE A 91 2.61 17.95 4.98
CA ILE A 91 3.44 17.34 6.01
C ILE A 91 2.55 17.04 7.22
N PHE A 92 2.55 15.77 7.63
CA PHE A 92 1.90 15.29 8.84
C PHE A 92 2.94 14.56 9.69
N GLU A 93 3.09 14.94 10.97
CA GLU A 93 4.09 14.36 11.89
C GLU A 93 5.50 14.23 11.30
N ASN A 94 5.98 15.29 10.65
CA ASN A 94 7.28 15.36 9.97
C ASN A 94 7.45 14.46 8.74
N ASN A 95 6.40 13.78 8.28
CA ASN A 95 6.40 12.96 7.08
C ASN A 95 5.68 13.67 5.93
N ASN A 96 6.27 13.63 4.74
CA ASN A 96 5.60 14.08 3.52
C ASN A 96 4.48 13.10 3.16
N ILE A 97 3.27 13.61 2.96
CA ILE A 97 2.10 12.82 2.59
C ILE A 97 1.41 13.40 1.36
N ASP A 98 0.88 12.51 0.53
CA ASP A 98 -0.12 12.82 -0.49
C ASP A 98 -1.50 12.49 0.10
N PHE A 99 -2.43 13.44 0.05
CA PHE A 99 -3.74 13.28 0.67
C PHE A 99 -4.88 13.88 -0.17
N LYS A 100 -6.12 13.57 0.22
CA LYS A 100 -7.33 14.13 -0.40
C LYS A 100 -8.14 14.85 0.66
N VAL A 101 -8.72 15.98 0.28
CA VAL A 101 -9.68 16.69 1.13
C VAL A 101 -11.08 16.19 0.80
N ALA A 102 -11.79 15.67 1.80
CA ALA A 102 -13.16 15.18 1.64
C ALA A 102 -14.22 16.28 1.87
N ASP A 103 -13.86 17.35 2.58
CA ASP A 103 -14.73 18.48 2.88
C ASP A 103 -15.04 19.30 1.61
N LYS A 104 -16.28 19.18 1.15
CA LYS A 104 -16.76 19.82 -0.08
C LYS A 104 -16.95 21.33 0.10
N GLU A 105 -17.31 21.78 1.29
CA GLU A 105 -17.52 23.20 1.56
C GLU A 105 -16.18 23.92 1.59
N PHE A 106 -15.20 23.37 2.31
CA PHE A 106 -13.83 23.87 2.30
C PHE A 106 -13.26 23.92 0.87
N LEU A 107 -13.41 22.84 0.09
CA LEU A 107 -12.94 22.82 -1.30
C LEU A 107 -13.63 23.87 -2.17
N ALA A 108 -14.94 24.11 -1.97
CA ALA A 108 -15.65 25.18 -2.67
C ALA A 108 -15.05 26.55 -2.33
N GLN A 109 -14.74 26.81 -1.05
CA GLN A 109 -14.10 28.05 -0.62
C GLN A 109 -12.70 28.22 -1.22
N VAL A 110 -11.90 27.16 -1.28
CA VAL A 110 -10.60 27.15 -1.96
C VAL A 110 -10.75 27.52 -3.44
N TRP A 111 -11.65 26.88 -4.17
CA TRP A 111 -11.82 27.11 -5.61
C TRP A 111 -12.43 28.49 -5.92
N ASN A 112 -13.24 29.02 -5.00
CA ASN A 112 -13.77 30.38 -5.07
C ASN A 112 -12.77 31.44 -4.60
N LYS A 113 -11.51 31.06 -4.31
CA LYS A 113 -10.43 31.95 -3.84
C LYS A 113 -10.76 32.67 -2.53
N GLN A 114 -11.61 32.07 -1.70
CA GLN A 114 -11.96 32.58 -0.37
C GLN A 114 -10.89 32.23 0.68
N ILE A 115 -10.02 31.27 0.35
CA ILE A 115 -8.91 30.83 1.20
C ILE A 115 -7.59 31.08 0.49
N ASN A 116 -6.65 31.73 1.18
CA ASN A 116 -5.29 31.95 0.71
C ASN A 116 -4.32 31.08 1.51
N PHE A 117 -3.47 30.34 0.81
CA PHE A 117 -2.40 29.55 1.41
C PHE A 117 -1.11 30.36 1.42
N GLN A 118 -0.42 30.36 2.55
CA GLN A 118 0.87 31.03 2.76
C GLN A 118 1.85 30.07 3.44
N ASN A 119 3.10 30.50 3.57
CA ASN A 119 4.11 29.70 4.27
C ASN A 119 3.65 29.43 5.71
N GLY A 120 3.68 28.16 6.11
CA GLY A 120 3.25 27.71 7.43
C GLY A 120 1.74 27.50 7.58
N THR A 121 0.93 27.69 6.52
CA THR A 121 -0.49 27.31 6.57
C THR A 121 -0.63 25.81 6.80
N PHE A 122 -1.51 25.44 7.72
CA PHE A 122 -1.92 24.06 7.96
C PHE A 122 -3.44 23.94 7.98
N ILE A 123 -3.93 22.75 7.70
CA ILE A 123 -5.32 22.36 7.90
C ILE A 123 -5.40 21.60 9.23
N ASN A 124 -6.33 22.00 10.11
CA ASN A 124 -6.73 21.17 11.25
C ASN A 124 -7.91 20.30 10.80
N CYS A 125 -7.80 18.98 10.92
CA CYS A 125 -8.80 18.06 10.39
C CYS A 125 -8.84 16.73 11.15
N GLU A 126 -9.90 15.97 10.91
CA GLU A 126 -9.91 14.54 11.12
C GLU A 126 -9.19 13.84 9.95
N LEU A 127 -8.11 13.11 10.26
CA LEU A 127 -7.31 12.39 9.27
C LEU A 127 -7.63 10.90 9.32
N LYS A 128 -8.03 10.35 8.18
CA LYS A 128 -8.20 8.91 7.97
C LYS A 128 -7.01 8.35 7.19
N THR A 129 -6.23 7.46 7.82
CA THR A 129 -5.11 6.76 7.19
C THR A 129 -5.49 5.32 6.94
N THR A 130 -5.27 4.82 5.72
CA THR A 130 -5.53 3.42 5.37
C THR A 130 -4.23 2.75 4.98
N THR A 131 -3.81 1.76 5.78
CA THR A 131 -2.63 0.93 5.52
C THR A 131 -3.08 -0.43 5.03
N SER A 132 -2.79 -0.76 3.78
CA SER A 132 -2.98 -2.11 3.26
C SER A 132 -1.72 -2.93 3.54
N THR A 133 -1.83 -4.02 4.29
CA THR A 133 -0.72 -4.96 4.56
C THR A 133 -0.76 -6.15 3.61
#